data_AF-A0AB73KIR7-F1
#
_entry.id   AF-A0AB73KIR7-F1
#
_cell.length_a   1.000
_cell.length_b   1.000
_cell.length_c   1.000
_cell.angle_alpha   90.00
_cell.angle_beta   90.00
_cell.angle_gamma   90.00
#
_symmetry.space_group_name_H-M   'P 1'
#
loop_
_entity.id
_entity.type
_entity.pdbx_description
1 polymer ?
#
loop_
_entity_poly.entity_id
_entity_poly.type
_entity_poly.pdbx_seq_one_letter_code
_entity_poly.pdbx_strand_id
1 'polypeptide(L)' 'MTDAPDWVRKGAFVRDGTVDVEGEITQIGSGYNCVDPQASYVWLRPVGGGLEHLAQIDDLEQARP' A
#
# COMPACT_ATOMS: atom_id res chain seq x y z
N MET A 1 -8.12 10.14 -12.77
CA MET A 1 -7.76 8.91 -12.04
C MET A 1 -6.39 8.51 -12.52
N THR A 2 -5.42 8.56 -11.61
CA THR A 2 -4.00 8.38 -11.90
C THR A 2 -3.69 6.90 -11.73
N ASP A 3 -2.97 6.30 -12.69
CA ASP A 3 -2.44 4.94 -12.49
C ASP A 3 -1.60 4.90 -11.21
N ALA A 4 -1.59 3.76 -10.52
CA ALA A 4 -0.74 3.56 -9.36
C ALA A 4 0.73 3.86 -9.74
N PRO A 5 1.48 4.62 -8.93
CA PRO A 5 2.88 4.94 -9.24
C PRO A 5 3.73 3.67 -9.40
N ASP A 6 4.75 3.70 -10.27
CA ASP A 6 5.63 2.55 -10.55
C ASP A 6 6.33 1.94 -9.31
N TRP A 7 6.48 2.74 -8.25
CA TRP A 7 7.07 2.29 -6.99
C TRP A 7 6.11 1.46 -6.12
N VAL A 8 4.80 1.50 -6.40
CA VAL A 8 3.77 0.68 -5.73
C VAL A 8 3.81 -0.72 -6.32
N ARG A 9 4.67 -1.57 -5.75
CA ARG A 9 4.84 -2.96 -6.15
C ARG A 9 5.01 -3.87 -4.94
N LYS A 10 4.62 -5.14 -5.07
CA LYS A 10 4.82 -6.13 -4.01
C LYS A 10 6.31 -6.18 -3.61
N GLY A 11 6.57 -6.17 -2.31
CA GLY A 11 7.92 -6.11 -1.74
C GLY A 11 8.52 -4.71 -1.63
N ALA A 12 7.83 -3.66 -2.09
CA ALA A 12 8.26 -2.29 -1.82
C ALA A 12 7.96 -1.92 -0.37
N PHE A 13 8.90 -1.19 0.24
CA PHE A 13 8.73 -0.59 1.56
C PHE A 13 8.18 0.83 1.41
N VAL A 14 7.16 1.13 2.19
CA VAL A 14 6.42 2.39 2.15
C VAL A 14 6.07 2.83 3.57
N ARG A 15 5.79 4.12 3.76
CA ARG A 15 5.17 4.65 4.98
C ARG A 15 3.70 4.94 4.69
N ASP A 16 2.82 4.43 5.53
CA ASP A 16 1.41 4.79 5.55
C ASP A 16 1.24 6.09 6.36
N GLY A 17 0.92 7.19 5.67
CA GLY A 17 0.75 8.51 6.29
C GLY A 17 -0.48 8.63 7.18
N THR A 18 -1.44 7.70 7.08
CA THR A 18 -2.68 7.74 7.87
C THR A 18 -2.44 7.28 9.30
N VAL A 19 -1.63 6.25 9.48
CA VAL A 19 -1.32 5.65 10.79
C VAL A 19 0.14 5.86 11.22
N ASP A 20 0.94 6.52 10.38
CA ASP A 20 2.34 6.83 10.61
C ASP A 20 3.23 5.58 10.83
N VAL A 21 3.00 4.54 10.01
CA VAL A 21 3.68 3.23 10.12
C VAL A 21 4.38 2.86 8.82
N GLU A 22 5.59 2.31 8.92
CA GLU A 22 6.31 1.73 7.79
C GLU A 22 5.95 0.26 7.58
N GLY A 23 5.84 -0.18 6.33
CA GLY A 23 5.45 -1.54 5.99
C GLY A 23 5.86 -1.98 4.59
N GLU A 24 5.86 -3.30 4.38
CA GLU A 24 6.06 -3.93 3.07
C GLU A 24 4.72 -4.15 2.38
N ILE A 25 4.62 -3.80 1.09
CA ILE A 25 3.45 -4.12 0.26
C ILE A 25 3.41 -5.63 0.02
N THR A 26 2.38 -6.32 0.51
CA THR A 26 2.22 -7.77 0.31
C THR A 26 1.23 -8.11 -0.79
N GLN A 27 0.26 -7.23 -1.05
CA GLN A 27 -0.72 -7.34 -2.12
C GLN A 27 -1.18 -5.95 -2.60
N ILE A 28 -1.57 -5.85 -3.86
CA ILE A 28 -2.10 -4.64 -4.50
C ILE A 28 -3.46 -4.98 -5.08
N GLY A 29 -4.45 -4.10 -4.92
CA GLY A 29 -5.76 -4.31 -5.52
C GLY A 29 -6.82 -3.33 -5.04
N SER A 30 -8.07 -3.77 -5.10
CA SER A 30 -9.23 -3.04 -4.61
C SER A 30 -9.57 -3.48 -3.18
N GLY A 31 -9.94 -2.53 -2.31
CA GLY A 31 -10.37 -2.82 -0.94
C GLY A 31 -11.65 -3.66 -0.85
N TYR A 32 -12.42 -3.68 -1.94
CA TYR A 32 -13.60 -4.53 -2.13
C TYR A 32 -13.47 -5.30 -3.44
N ASN A 33 -14.19 -6.42 -3.57
CA ASN A 33 -14.30 -7.18 -4.82
C ASN A 33 -15.19 -6.44 -5.83
N CYS A 34 -14.94 -5.15 -6.03
CA CYS A 34 -15.57 -4.33 -7.04
C CYS A 34 -14.77 -4.44 -8.33
N VAL A 35 -15.48 -4.32 -9.44
CA VAL A 35 -14.97 -4.34 -10.81
C VAL A 35 -14.20 -3.05 -11.10
N ASP A 36 -13.31 -2.64 -10.19
CA ASP A 36 -12.45 -1.50 -10.39
C ASP A 36 -11.19 -2.01 -11.10
N PRO A 37 -10.99 -1.63 -12.38
CA PRO A 37 -9.81 -2.06 -13.12
C PRO A 37 -8.52 -1.44 -12.58
N GLN A 38 -8.59 -0.42 -11.72
CA GLN A 38 -7.44 0.24 -11.14
C GLN A 38 -7.29 -0.07 -9.65
N ALA A 39 -6.10 -0.54 -9.26
CA ALA A 39 -5.78 -0.73 -7.85
C ALA A 39 -5.73 0.62 -7.15
N SER A 40 -6.53 0.78 -6.11
CA SER A 40 -6.56 1.99 -5.26
C SER A 40 -6.01 1.73 -3.86
N TYR A 41 -5.74 0.45 -3.53
CA TYR A 41 -5.33 0.01 -2.21
C TYR A 41 -4.19 -0.99 -2.27
N VAL A 42 -3.49 -1.10 -1.15
CA VAL A 42 -2.49 -2.14 -0.89
C VAL A 42 -2.71 -2.75 0.48
N TRP A 43 -2.28 -4.00 0.64
CA TRP A 43 -2.11 -4.62 1.94
C TRP A 43 -0.66 -4.42 2.38
N LEU A 44 -0.49 -3.84 3.57
CA LEU A 44 0.81 -3.58 4.17
C LEU A 44 1.05 -4.53 5.34
N ARG A 45 2.29 -5.02 5.43
CA ARG A 45 2.80 -5.69 6.62
C ARG A 45 3.74 -4.76 7.36
N PRO A 46 3.42 -4.33 8.60
CA PRO A 46 4.26 -3.41 9.37
C PRO A 46 5.68 -3.94 9.62
N VAL A 47 6.67 -3.06 9.50
CA VAL A 47 8.06 -3.32 9.90
C VAL A 47 8.13 -3.38 11.43
N GLY A 48 8.68 -4.47 11.97
CA GLY A 48 8.69 -4.72 13.43
C GLY A 48 7.60 -5.67 13.91
N GLY A 49 6.73 -6.14 13.01
CA GLY A 49 5.65 -7.08 13.30
C GLY A 49 4.32 -6.40 13.62
N GLY A 50 3.23 -7.15 13.50
CA GLY A 50 1.87 -6.62 13.61
C GLY A 50 0.91 -7.35 12.68
N LEU A 51 -0.35 -6.91 12.69
CA LEU A 51 -1.35 -7.37 11.74
C LEU A 51 -1.18 -6.63 10.42
N GLU A 52 -1.42 -7.33 9.31
CA GLU A 52 -1.52 -6.69 8.01
C GLU A 52 -2.77 -5.79 7.97
N HIS A 53 -2.64 -4.65 7.32
CA HIS A 53 -3.73 -3.69 7.17
C HIS A 53 -3.84 -3.16 5.75
N LEU A 54 -5.02 -2.66 5.41
CA LEU A 54 -5.32 -2.08 4.11
C LEU A 54 -5.00 -0.57 4.14
N ALA A 55 -4.26 -0.08 3.17
CA ALA A 55 -3.93 1.35 3.02
C ALA A 55 -4.27 1.84 1.60
N GLN A 56 -4.71 3.09 1.46
CA GLN A 56 -4.91 3.73 0.16
C GLN A 56 -3.57 4.13 -0.44
N ILE A 57 -3.41 3.92 -1.75
CA ILE A 57 -2.15 4.23 -2.45
C ILE A 57 -1.80 5.72 -2.33
N ASP A 58 -2.80 6.60 -2.35
CA ASP A 58 -2.60 8.05 -2.27
C ASP A 58 -2.10 8.53 -0.89
N ASP A 59 -2.25 7.70 0.15
CA ASP A 59 -1.76 7.99 1.51
C ASP A 59 -0.36 7.39 1.77
N LEU A 60 0.25 6.76 0.76
CA LEU A 60 1.56 6.13 0.89
C LEU A 60 2.68 7.06 0.47
N GLU A 61 3.77 7.02 1.24
CA GLU A 61 5.04 7.60 0.87
C GLU A 61 6.06 6.51 0.58
N GLN A 62 6.84 6.68 -0.48
CA GLN A 62 7.95 5.77 -0.77
C GLN A 62 8.99 5.85 0.35
N ALA A 63 9.29 4.72 1.01
CA ALA A 63 10.38 4.68 1.96
C ALA A 63 11.70 4.92 1.20
N ARG A 64 12.51 5.89 1.66
CA ARG A 64 13.82 6.15 1.07
C ARG A 64 14.75 4.96 1.35
N PRO A 65 15.68 4.64 0.43
CA PRO A 65 16.69 3.60 0.66
C PRO A 65 17.60 3.91 1.84
#